data_AF-A0A366E0Y9-F1
#
_entry.id   AF-A0A366E0Y9-F1
#
_cell.length_a   1.000
_cell.length_b   1.000
_cell.length_c   1.000
_cell.angle_alpha   90.00
_cell.angle_beta   90.00
_cell.angle_gamma   90.00
#
_symmetry.space_group_name_H-M   'P 1'
#
loop_
_entity.id
_entity.type
_entity.pdbx_description
1 polymer ?
#
loop_
_entity_poly.entity_id
_entity_poly.type
_entity_poly.pdbx_seq_one_letter_code
_entity_poly.pdbx_strand_id
1 'polypeptide(L)'
;MERALAAHPGVLDVVVVGRPSDRWGSEVVALVQLSDNGIGDRELLDECAVHVARYELPKAIIRCREIVRSPTGKADYRWASRLAAEHTGSSGPR
;
A
#
# COMPACT_ATOMS: atom_id res chain seq x y z
N MET A 1 -1.96 5.56 -8.32
CA MET A 1 -2.29 4.81 -7.10
C MET A 1 -1.73 5.46 -5.84
N GLU A 2 -0.42 5.71 -5.70
CA GLU A 2 0.13 6.40 -4.50
C GLU A 2 -0.57 7.73 -4.22
N ARG A 3 -0.67 8.60 -5.24
CA ARG A 3 -1.42 9.86 -5.14
C ARG A 3 -2.90 9.71 -4.78
N ALA A 4 -3.51 8.58 -5.18
CA ALA A 4 -4.92 8.30 -4.89
C ALA A 4 -5.11 7.92 -3.42
N LEU A 5 -4.23 7.07 -2.88
CA LEU A 5 -4.22 6.73 -1.46
C LEU A 5 -3.83 7.95 -0.60
N ALA A 6 -2.86 8.75 -1.03
CA ALA A 6 -2.44 9.96 -0.34
C ALA A 6 -3.50 11.07 -0.32
N ALA A 7 -4.59 10.94 -1.10
CA ALA A 7 -5.72 11.85 -1.02
C ALA A 7 -6.55 11.65 0.26
N HIS A 8 -6.47 10.46 0.87
CA HIS A 8 -7.15 10.19 2.14
C HIS A 8 -6.48 10.99 3.27
N PRO A 9 -7.25 11.77 4.07
CA PRO A 9 -6.68 12.69 5.07
C PRO A 9 -5.90 11.98 6.19
N GLY A 10 -6.21 10.71 6.43
CA GLY A 10 -5.53 9.88 7.41
C GLY A 10 -4.28 9.15 6.91
N VAL A 11 -3.90 9.31 5.63
CA VAL A 11 -2.65 8.74 5.08
C VAL A 11 -1.54 9.77 5.26
N LEU A 12 -0.57 9.47 6.12
CA LEU A 12 0.62 10.29 6.34
C LEU A 12 1.65 10.06 5.24
N ASP A 13 1.83 8.81 4.85
CA ASP A 13 2.74 8.43 3.77
C ASP A 13 2.32 7.11 3.12
N VAL A 14 2.67 6.91 1.86
CA VAL A 14 2.34 5.72 1.07
C VAL A 14 3.42 5.43 0.04
N VAL A 15 3.71 4.13 -0.13
CA VAL A 15 4.54 3.62 -1.21
C VAL A 15 3.85 2.40 -1.81
N VAL A 16 3.80 2.33 -3.14
CA VAL A 16 3.18 1.23 -3.86
C VAL A 16 4.26 0.41 -4.56
N VAL A 17 4.23 -0.91 -4.35
CA VAL A 17 5.20 -1.84 -4.91
C VAL A 17 4.54 -3.13 -5.39
N GLY A 18 5.19 -3.79 -6.33
CA GLY A 18 4.86 -5.18 -6.67
C GLY A 18 5.49 -6.16 -5.68
N ARG A 19 4.78 -7.24 -5.39
CA ARG A 19 5.32 -8.42 -4.71
C ARG A 19 5.00 -9.70 -5.48
N PRO A 20 5.74 -10.80 -5.26
CA PRO A 20 5.36 -12.11 -5.80
C PRO A 20 3.98 -12.56 -5.31
N SER A 21 3.22 -13.24 -6.16
CA SER A 21 1.91 -13.80 -5.81
C SER A 21 1.67 -15.12 -6.54
N ASP A 22 1.22 -16.16 -5.83
CA ASP A 22 0.92 -17.46 -6.44
C ASP A 22 -0.25 -17.39 -7.45
N ARG A 23 -1.17 -16.45 -7.25
CA ARG A 23 -2.38 -16.33 -8.08
C ARG A 23 -2.18 -15.49 -9.34
N TRP A 24 -1.34 -14.47 -9.25
CA TRP A 24 -1.17 -13.47 -10.31
C TRP A 24 0.26 -13.38 -10.86
N GLY A 25 1.19 -14.21 -10.36
CA GLY A 25 2.64 -14.10 -10.61
C GLY A 25 3.25 -12.93 -9.84
N SER A 26 2.71 -11.72 -10.04
CA SER A 26 3.00 -10.55 -9.23
C SER A 26 1.72 -9.75 -8.98
N GLU A 27 1.60 -9.18 -7.79
CA GLU A 27 0.50 -8.31 -7.41
C GLU A 27 1.01 -6.97 -6.87
N VAL A 28 0.22 -5.92 -7.09
CA VAL A 28 0.50 -4.59 -6.55
C VAL A 28 -0.09 -4.48 -5.15
N VAL A 29 0.72 -4.01 -4.20
CA VAL A 29 0.32 -3.76 -2.81
C VAL A 29 0.71 -2.34 -2.41
N ALA A 30 0.02 -1.80 -1.42
CA ALA A 30 0.32 -0.48 -0.87
C ALA A 30 0.82 -0.61 0.57
N LEU A 31 1.99 -0.03 0.84
CA LEU A 31 2.46 0.22 2.19
C LEU A 31 1.94 1.59 2.62
N VAL A 32 1.24 1.65 3.74
CA VAL A 32 0.62 2.89 4.24
C VAL A 32 1.07 3.18 5.65
N GLN A 33 1.45 4.43 5.89
CA GLN A 33 1.57 5.02 7.21
C GLN A 33 0.32 5.85 7.48
N LEU A 34 -0.39 5.53 8.55
CA LEU A 34 -1.67 6.14 8.89
C LEU A 34 -1.52 7.01 10.12
N SER A 35 -2.29 8.09 10.18
CA SER A 35 -2.38 8.96 11.36
C SER A 35 -3.15 8.30 12.50
N ASP A 36 -4.04 7.37 12.17
CA ASP A 36 -4.89 6.65 13.10
C ASP A 36 -5.02 5.17 12.70
N ASN A 37 -5.03 4.28 13.70
CA ASN A 37 -5.11 2.83 13.48
C ASN A 37 -6.54 2.33 13.23
N GLY A 38 -7.55 3.17 13.44
CA GLY A 38 -8.96 2.87 13.18
C GLY A 38 -9.36 2.97 11.71
N ILE A 39 -8.52 3.58 10.87
CA ILE A 39 -8.76 3.69 9.42
C ILE A 39 -8.71 2.29 8.79
N GLY A 40 -9.82 1.91 8.15
CA GLY A 40 -10.02 0.58 7.57
C GLY A 40 -9.48 0.46 6.14
N ASP A 41 -9.14 -0.77 5.72
CA ASP A 41 -8.67 -1.03 4.35
C ASP A 41 -9.73 -0.66 3.31
N ARG A 42 -11.01 -0.91 3.63
CA ARG A 42 -12.15 -0.57 2.77
C ARG A 42 -12.17 0.93 2.45
N GLU A 43 -12.01 1.76 3.47
CA GLU A 43 -12.02 3.23 3.35
C GLU A 43 -10.88 3.73 2.46
N LEU A 44 -9.68 3.20 2.64
CA LEU A 44 -8.52 3.50 1.80
C LEU A 44 -8.72 3.06 0.34
N LEU A 45 -9.34 1.89 0.13
CA LEU A 45 -9.63 1.35 -1.20
C LEU A 45 -10.74 2.14 -1.90
N ASP A 46 -11.78 2.56 -1.18
CA ASP A 46 -12.87 3.39 -1.68
C ASP A 46 -12.33 4.77 -2.11
N GLU A 47 -11.49 5.42 -1.30
CA GLU A 47 -10.82 6.66 -1.70
C GLU A 47 -9.95 6.45 -2.95
N CYS A 48 -9.14 5.38 -2.97
CA CYS A 48 -8.30 5.08 -4.12
C CYS A 48 -9.13 4.87 -5.41
N ALA A 49 -10.32 4.26 -5.30
CA ALA A 49 -11.22 3.97 -6.43
C ALA A 49 -11.87 5.23 -7.03
N VAL A 50 -11.84 6.36 -6.35
CA VAL A 50 -12.26 7.66 -6.91
C VAL A 50 -11.31 8.12 -8.02
N HIS A 51 -10.03 7.75 -7.93
CA HIS A 51 -8.97 8.28 -8.80
C HIS A 51 -8.42 7.27 -9.81
N VAL A 52 -8.61 5.97 -9.60
CA VAL A 52 -8.10 4.90 -10.50
C VAL A 52 -9.15 3.82 -10.75
N ALA A 53 -8.97 3.02 -11.80
CA ALA A 53 -9.92 1.94 -12.09
C ALA A 53 -9.85 0.83 -11.02
N ARG A 54 -10.99 0.18 -10.76
CA ARG A 54 -11.13 -0.85 -9.72
C ARG A 54 -10.13 -2.01 -9.85
N TYR A 55 -9.72 -2.36 -11.08
CA TYR A 55 -8.76 -3.44 -11.31
C TYR A 55 -7.32 -3.05 -10.95
N GLU A 56 -7.00 -1.75 -10.90
CA GLU A 56 -5.69 -1.18 -10.53
C GLU A 56 -5.51 -1.02 -9.02
N LEU A 57 -6.57 -1.24 -8.24
CA LEU A 57 -6.52 -1.16 -6.79
C LEU A 57 -5.49 -2.13 -6.19
N PRO A 58 -4.83 -1.75 -5.07
CA PRO A 58 -3.94 -2.66 -4.34
C PRO A 58 -4.67 -3.94 -4.00
N LYS A 59 -3.96 -5.07 -4.11
CA LYS A 59 -4.47 -6.36 -3.62
C LYS A 59 -4.35 -6.49 -2.10
N ALA A 60 -3.44 -5.75 -1.48
CA ALA A 60 -3.29 -5.69 -0.05
C ALA A 60 -2.84 -4.29 0.42
N ILE A 61 -3.25 -3.94 1.63
CA ILE A 61 -2.78 -2.79 2.38
C ILE A 61 -1.86 -3.29 3.51
N ILE A 62 -0.62 -2.87 3.50
CA ILE A 62 0.38 -3.21 4.51
C ILE A 62 0.58 -1.97 5.39
N ARG A 63 0.17 -2.05 6.66
CA ARG A 63 0.32 -0.95 7.61
C ARG A 63 1.76 -0.88 8.09
N CYS A 64 2.35 0.31 8.03
CA CYS A 64 3.69 0.60 8.51
C CYS A 64 3.63 1.70 9.59
N ARG A 65 4.46 1.57 10.62
CA ARG A 65 4.64 2.65 11.61
C ARG A 65 5.27 3.89 10.97
N GLU A 66 6.19 3.67 10.04
CA GLU A 66 6.89 4.70 9.29
C GLU A 66 7.25 4.17 7.91
N ILE A 67 7.09 5.01 6.88
CA ILE A 67 7.61 4.73 5.54
C ILE A 67 9.07 5.17 5.48
N VAL A 68 9.97 4.24 5.20
CA VAL A 68 11.40 4.54 5.08
C VAL A 68 11.66 5.31 3.80
N ARG A 69 12.35 6.45 3.96
CA ARG A 69 12.85 7.27 2.86
C ARG A 69 14.37 7.13 2.74
N SER A 70 14.86 7.20 1.52
CA SER A 70 16.29 7.28 1.25
C SER A 70 16.86 8.62 1.74
N PRO A 71 18.19 8.76 1.92
CA PRO A 71 18.82 9.99 2.39
C PRO A 71 18.53 11.25 1.55
N THR A 72 18.08 11.06 0.30
CA THR A 72 17.65 12.12 -0.62
C THR A 72 16.16 12.48 -0.48
N GLY A 73 15.45 11.91 0.50
CA GLY A 73 14.03 12.14 0.78
C GLY A 73 13.06 11.35 -0.11
N LYS A 74 13.55 10.54 -1.05
CA LYS A 74 12.70 9.71 -1.93
C LYS A 74 12.23 8.44 -1.23
N ALA A 75 11.14 7.84 -1.70
CA ALA A 75 10.70 6.52 -1.23
C ALA A 75 11.81 5.49 -1.38
N ASP A 76 12.08 4.72 -0.33
CA ASP A 76 13.01 3.59 -0.43
C ASP A 76 12.28 2.37 -0.98
N TYR A 77 12.22 2.27 -2.31
CA TYR A 77 11.56 1.17 -3.00
C TYR A 77 12.20 -0.20 -2.71
N ARG A 78 13.50 -0.24 -2.36
CA ARG A 78 14.18 -1.49 -2.03
C ARG A 78 13.70 -2.02 -0.68
N TRP A 79 13.61 -1.15 0.31
CA TRP A 79 12.99 -1.47 1.60
C TRP A 79 11.53 -1.86 1.43
N ALA A 80 10.74 -1.07 0.70
CA ALA A 80 9.31 -1.31 0.51
C ALA A 80 9.05 -2.66 -0.20
N SER A 81 9.79 -2.95 -1.27
CA SER A 81 9.68 -4.21 -2.01
C SER A 81 10.05 -5.42 -1.13
N ARG A 82 11.10 -5.29 -0.32
CA ARG A 82 11.49 -6.33 0.64
C ARG A 82 10.40 -6.57 1.68
N LEU A 83 9.89 -5.52 2.30
CA LEU A 83 8.82 -5.63 3.31
C LEU A 83 7.56 -6.24 2.69
N ALA A 84 7.19 -5.84 1.47
CA ALA A 84 6.05 -6.40 0.76
C ALA A 84 6.20 -7.90 0.49
N ALA A 85 7.40 -8.36 0.13
CA ALA A 85 7.71 -9.77 -0.08
C ALA A 85 7.72 -10.57 1.25
N GLU A 86 8.14 -9.98 2.35
CA GLU A 86 8.05 -10.60 3.69
C GLU A 86 6.58 -10.78 4.13
N HIS A 87 5.68 -9.89 3.67
CA HIS A 87 4.24 -9.92 3.96
C HIS A 87 3.41 -10.80 3.01
N THR A 88 4.01 -11.78 2.32
CA THR A 88 3.33 -12.65 1.34
C THR A 88 2.16 -13.45 1.94
N GLY A 89 2.09 -13.59 3.27
CA GLY A 89 0.96 -14.20 3.98
C GLY A 89 0.21 -13.21 4.88
N SER A 90 -0.97 -12.76 4.44
CA SER A 90 -2.22 -12.66 5.24
C SER A 90 -3.30 -11.87 4.48
N SER A 91 -4.35 -12.60 4.12
CA SER A 91 -5.75 -12.18 3.94
C SER A 91 -6.08 -11.02 3.00
N GLY A 92 -6.46 -11.38 1.77
CA GLY A 92 -7.69 -10.82 1.22
C GLY A 92 -8.90 -11.47 1.93
N PRO A 93 -9.95 -10.74 2.30
CA PRO A 93 -11.10 -11.34 2.97
C PRO A 93 -11.82 -12.33 2.03
N ARG A 94 -12.16 -13.52 2.56
CA ARG A 94 -13.29 -14.31 2.07
C ARG A 94 -14.59 -13.62 2.45
#